data_AF-A0A7S2M1E1-F1
#
_entry.id   AF-A0A7S2M1E1-F1
#
_cell.length_a   1.000
_cell.length_b   1.000
_cell.length_c   1.000
_cell.angle_alpha   90.00
_cell.angle_beta   90.00
_cell.angle_gamma   90.00
#
_symmetry.space_group_name_H-M   'P 1'
#
loop_
_entity.id
_entity.type
_entity.pdbx_description
1 polymer ?
#
loop_
_entity_poly.entity_id
_entity_poly.type
_entity_poly.pdbx_seq_one_letter_code
_entity_poly.pdbx_strand_id
1 'polypeptide(L)'
;TKYALVGKIDSHEGGNLALELRKGAQLIGTGTLLLFSPECGSSRSLRHYVKQSSRAVISSLLSLVRAYEDGSAQGNPNDGNNVGAQKTGAVWSACDGLRLKLPKGNRAAMRRELMIWVRDCNESIEEFDEMLALGPRDDDDDEEEEEQFSESEMK
;
A
#
# COMPACT_ATOMS: atom_id res chain seq x y z
N THR A 1 -19.49 8.23 1.57
CA THR A 1 -20.66 7.77 0.80
C THR A 1 -21.66 8.88 0.57
N LYS A 2 -22.26 9.44 1.63
CA LYS A 2 -23.20 10.57 1.50
C LYS A 2 -22.63 11.73 0.69
N TYR A 3 -21.41 12.16 1.01
CA TYR A 3 -20.69 13.20 0.27
C TYR A 3 -20.57 12.91 -1.25
N ALA A 4 -20.34 11.66 -1.64
CA ALA A 4 -20.18 11.31 -3.06
C ALA A 4 -21.52 11.27 -3.82
N LEU A 5 -22.60 10.90 -3.12
CA LEU A 5 -23.95 10.85 -3.68
C LEU A 5 -24.56 12.25 -3.81
N VAL A 6 -24.38 13.08 -2.78
CA VAL A 6 -24.99 14.41 -2.69
C VAL A 6 -24.12 15.50 -3.32
N GLY A 7 -22.79 15.41 -3.20
CA GLY A 7 -21.86 16.38 -3.80
C GLY A 7 -21.86 16.38 -5.33
N LYS A 8 -22.52 15.40 -5.95
CA LYS A 8 -22.81 15.39 -7.39
C LYS A 8 -24.08 16.19 -7.76
N ILE A 9 -24.98 16.42 -6.80
CA ILE A 9 -26.34 16.91 -7.02
C ILE A 9 -26.52 18.33 -6.46
N ASP A 10 -25.99 18.61 -5.26
CA ASP A 10 -26.11 19.92 -4.62
C ASP A 10 -24.80 20.32 -3.93
N SER A 11 -24.24 21.46 -4.36
CA SER A 11 -23.02 22.04 -3.81
C SER A 11 -23.24 22.65 -2.42
N HIS A 12 -24.45 23.11 -2.10
CA HIS A 12 -24.78 23.69 -0.80
C HIS A 12 -24.85 22.61 0.30
N GLU A 13 -25.58 21.51 0.07
CA GLU A 13 -25.53 20.34 0.96
C GLU A 13 -24.14 19.68 1.00
N GLY A 14 -23.37 19.78 -0.09
CA GLY A 14 -21.97 19.34 -0.16
C GLY A 14 -21.08 19.99 0.92
N GLY A 15 -21.32 21.26 1.27
CA GLY A 15 -20.57 21.98 2.30
C GLY A 15 -20.78 21.40 3.71
N ASN A 16 -22.01 21.08 4.08
CA ASN A 16 -22.32 20.43 5.37
C ASN A 16 -21.71 19.02 5.46
N LEU A 17 -21.75 18.27 4.36
CA LEU A 17 -21.15 16.94 4.30
C LEU A 17 -19.61 17.00 4.33
N ALA A 18 -18.99 18.05 3.81
CA ALA A 18 -17.56 18.28 3.95
C ALA A 18 -17.15 18.50 5.42
N LEU A 19 -17.99 19.18 6.22
CA LEU A 19 -17.77 19.32 7.66
C LEU A 19 -17.84 17.97 8.39
N GLU A 20 -18.78 17.09 8.01
CA GLU A 20 -18.85 15.73 8.56
C GLU A 20 -17.61 14.90 8.21
N LEU A 21 -17.15 14.97 6.95
CA LEU A 21 -15.92 14.31 6.52
C LEU A 21 -14.71 14.81 7.30
N ARG A 22 -14.60 16.12 7.50
CA ARG A 22 -13.54 16.74 8.31
C ARG A 22 -13.58 16.21 9.75
N LYS A 23 -14.77 16.14 10.37
CA LYS A 23 -14.94 15.60 11.73
C LYS A 23 -14.50 14.13 11.80
N GLY A 24 -14.88 13.31 10.82
CA GLY A 24 -14.42 11.92 10.72
C GLY A 24 -12.89 11.80 10.62
N ALA A 25 -12.28 12.61 9.75
CA ALA A 25 -10.83 12.68 9.61
C ALA A 25 -10.12 13.11 10.90
N GLN A 26 -10.67 14.10 11.61
CA GLN A 26 -10.16 14.53 12.91
C GLN A 26 -10.22 13.41 13.95
N LEU A 27 -11.33 12.66 14.03
CA LEU A 27 -11.45 11.54 14.97
C LEU A 27 -10.41 10.44 14.69
N ILE A 28 -10.15 10.12 13.42
CA ILE A 28 -9.10 9.17 13.03
C ILE A 28 -7.72 9.69 13.43
N GLY A 29 -7.46 10.97 13.20
CA GLY A 29 -6.23 11.64 13.61
C GLY A 29 -6.02 11.58 15.13
N THR A 30 -7.03 11.97 15.91
CA THR A 30 -6.99 11.93 17.37
C THR A 30 -6.79 10.52 17.90
N GLY A 31 -7.54 9.53 17.40
CA GLY A 31 -7.37 8.13 17.78
C GLY A 31 -5.96 7.61 17.48
N THR A 32 -5.38 8.04 16.36
CA THR A 32 -3.99 7.74 16.01
C THR A 32 -3.01 8.37 17.00
N LEU A 33 -3.18 9.66 17.34
CA LEU A 33 -2.32 10.34 18.30
C LEU A 33 -2.35 9.69 19.69
N LEU A 34 -3.53 9.26 20.15
CA LEU A 34 -3.67 8.55 21.43
C LEU A 34 -2.85 7.26 21.47
N LEU A 35 -2.84 6.50 20.37
CA LEU A 35 -2.03 5.28 20.25
C LEU A 35 -0.53 5.58 20.19
N PHE A 36 -0.14 6.80 19.86
CA PHE A 36 1.25 7.26 19.88
C PHE A 36 1.68 7.85 21.22
N SER A 37 0.74 8.08 22.14
CA SER A 37 1.03 8.60 23.46
C SER A 37 1.89 7.61 24.26
N PRO A 38 2.88 8.09 25.03
CA PRO A 38 3.72 7.23 25.85
C PRO A 38 2.93 6.35 26.83
N GLU A 39 1.80 6.84 27.36
CA GLU A 39 1.00 6.07 28.33
C GLU A 39 0.23 4.90 27.71
N CYS A 40 0.05 4.88 26.38
CA CYS A 40 -0.73 3.85 25.71
C CYS A 40 0.01 2.50 25.59
N GLY A 41 1.33 2.48 25.73
CA GLY A 41 2.13 1.24 25.65
C GLY A 41 2.11 0.55 24.28
N SER A 42 1.73 1.26 23.22
CA SER A 42 1.70 0.71 21.86
C SER A 42 3.12 0.42 21.35
N SER A 43 3.33 -0.77 20.80
CA SER A 43 4.64 -1.14 20.23
C SER A 43 4.94 -0.33 18.97
N ARG A 44 6.22 -0.32 18.56
CA ARG A 44 6.65 0.29 17.29
C ARG A 44 5.88 -0.31 16.11
N SER A 45 5.69 -1.62 16.10
CA SER A 45 4.97 -2.35 15.05
C SER A 45 3.50 -1.95 14.97
N LEU A 46 2.79 -1.88 16.10
CA LEU A 46 1.39 -1.46 16.11
C LEU A 46 1.25 -0.01 15.62
N ARG A 47 2.13 0.87 16.12
CA ARG A 47 2.20 2.27 15.68
C ARG A 47 2.46 2.40 14.17
N HIS A 48 3.31 1.56 13.60
CA HIS A 48 3.56 1.52 12.16
C HIS A 48 2.29 1.23 11.37
N TYR A 49 1.57 0.14 11.67
CA TYR A 49 0.34 -0.22 10.96
C TYR A 49 -0.76 0.82 11.14
N VAL A 50 -0.96 1.33 12.35
CA VAL A 50 -1.95 2.40 12.63
C VAL A 50 -1.64 3.64 11.81
N LYS A 51 -0.38 4.10 11.81
CA LYS A 51 0.04 5.25 11.02
C LYS A 51 -0.20 5.03 9.53
N GLN A 52 0.13 3.84 9.01
CA GLN A 52 -0.07 3.51 7.60
C GLN A 52 -1.57 3.51 7.24
N SER A 53 -2.41 2.81 8.00
CA SER A 53 -3.86 2.73 7.74
C SER A 53 -4.54 4.09 7.86
N SER A 54 -4.23 4.87 8.90
CA SER A 54 -4.79 6.21 9.07
C SER A 54 -4.37 7.15 7.95
N ARG A 55 -3.09 7.12 7.53
CA ARG A 55 -2.63 7.91 6.37
C ARG A 55 -3.33 7.51 5.08
N ALA A 56 -3.54 6.22 4.84
CA ALA A 56 -4.26 5.75 3.65
C ALA A 56 -5.69 6.31 3.60
N VAL A 57 -6.42 6.30 4.73
CA VAL A 57 -7.77 6.89 4.79
C VAL A 57 -7.75 8.38 4.48
N ILE A 58 -6.86 9.14 5.13
CA ILE A 58 -6.77 10.60 4.93
C ILE A 58 -6.35 10.94 3.50
N SER A 59 -5.38 10.20 2.94
CA SER A 59 -4.93 10.40 1.56
C SER A 59 -6.04 10.11 0.54
N SER A 60 -6.78 9.01 0.71
CA SER A 60 -7.91 8.67 -0.15
C SER A 60 -9.03 9.72 -0.03
N LEU A 61 -9.29 10.21 1.18
CA LEU A 61 -10.29 11.24 1.42
C LEU A 61 -9.92 12.57 0.75
N LEU A 62 -8.66 12.99 0.85
CA LEU A 62 -8.15 14.18 0.15
C LEU A 62 -8.25 14.01 -1.36
N SER A 63 -7.90 12.84 -1.89
CA SER A 63 -8.05 12.57 -3.32
C SER A 63 -9.52 12.60 -3.76
N LEU A 64 -10.46 12.20 -2.91
CA LEU A 64 -11.89 12.29 -3.20
C LEU A 64 -12.35 13.74 -3.23
N VAL A 65 -12.03 14.52 -2.19
CA VAL A 65 -12.45 15.93 -2.09
C VAL A 65 -11.88 16.73 -3.26
N ARG A 66 -10.60 16.58 -3.59
CA ARG A 66 -9.97 17.25 -4.74
C ARG A 66 -10.68 16.92 -6.05
N ALA A 67 -11.09 15.66 -6.24
CA ALA A 67 -11.82 15.25 -7.44
C ALA A 67 -13.22 15.89 -7.54
N TYR A 68 -13.84 16.27 -6.42
CA TYR A 68 -15.09 17.04 -6.44
C TYR A 68 -14.84 18.55 -6.60
N GLU A 69 -13.75 19.08 -6.05
CA GLU A 69 -13.35 20.49 -6.21
C GLU A 69 -12.94 20.82 -7.66
N ASP A 70 -12.24 19.92 -8.34
CA ASP A 70 -11.81 20.08 -9.73
C ASP A 70 -12.88 19.68 -10.77
N GLY A 71 -14.04 19.21 -10.31
CA GLY A 71 -15.17 18.78 -11.15
C GLY A 71 -14.99 17.41 -11.83
N SER A 72 -13.84 16.76 -11.70
CA SER A 72 -13.56 15.46 -12.35
C SER A 72 -14.46 14.33 -11.84
N ALA A 73 -14.94 14.42 -10.60
CA ALA A 73 -15.85 13.46 -9.99
C ALA A 73 -17.32 13.64 -10.42
N GLN A 74 -17.67 14.78 -11.03
CA GLN A 74 -19.06 15.07 -11.44
C GLN A 74 -19.42 14.31 -12.72
N GLY A 75 -18.45 14.14 -13.64
CA GLY A 75 -18.54 13.30 -14.85
C GLY A 75 -19.61 13.76 -15.85
N ASN A 76 -19.35 13.56 -17.15
CA ASN A 76 -20.38 13.74 -18.15
C ASN A 76 -21.32 12.53 -18.19
N PRO A 77 -22.64 12.72 -18.40
CA PRO A 77 -23.54 11.60 -18.66
C PRO A 77 -23.03 10.86 -19.91
N ASN A 78 -22.70 9.57 -19.75
CA ASN A 78 -22.20 8.59 -20.75
C ASN A 78 -20.67 8.36 -20.85
N ASP A 79 -19.84 8.95 -20.00
CA ASP A 79 -18.37 8.82 -20.14
C ASP A 79 -17.79 7.46 -19.70
N GLY A 80 -18.61 6.57 -19.11
CA GLY A 80 -18.18 5.26 -18.58
C GLY A 80 -17.19 5.29 -17.41
N ASN A 81 -16.48 6.41 -17.22
CA ASN A 81 -15.44 6.61 -16.23
C ASN A 81 -15.98 7.41 -15.03
N ASN A 82 -16.55 6.69 -14.05
CA ASN A 82 -17.10 7.31 -12.85
C ASN A 82 -16.01 7.53 -11.78
N VAL A 83 -15.18 8.56 -11.98
CA VAL A 83 -14.06 8.92 -11.09
C VAL A 83 -14.53 9.12 -9.65
N GLY A 84 -15.68 9.78 -9.45
CA GLY A 84 -16.26 9.97 -8.11
C GLY A 84 -16.55 8.65 -7.38
N ALA A 85 -17.10 7.66 -8.10
CA ALA A 85 -17.31 6.32 -7.55
C ALA A 85 -16.00 5.58 -7.25
N GLN A 86 -15.01 5.65 -8.15
CA GLN A 86 -13.70 5.02 -7.94
C GLN A 86 -13.00 5.57 -6.70
N LYS A 87 -12.93 6.91 -6.56
CA LYS A 87 -12.32 7.57 -5.41
C LYS A 87 -13.09 7.27 -4.12
N THR A 88 -14.42 7.19 -4.20
CA THR A 88 -15.23 6.75 -3.06
C THR A 88 -14.90 5.32 -2.67
N GLY A 89 -14.79 4.39 -3.63
CA GLY A 89 -14.36 3.02 -3.39
C GLY A 89 -12.98 2.93 -2.73
N ALA A 90 -12.03 3.78 -3.14
CA ALA A 90 -10.72 3.87 -2.51
C ALA A 90 -10.78 4.31 -1.03
N VAL A 91 -11.65 5.27 -0.69
CA VAL A 91 -11.90 5.67 0.71
C VAL A 91 -12.47 4.51 1.51
N TRP A 92 -13.45 3.78 0.97
CA TRP A 92 -14.05 2.62 1.63
C TRP A 92 -13.04 1.51 1.87
N SER A 93 -12.26 1.15 0.85
CA SER A 93 -11.20 0.14 0.95
C SER A 93 -10.18 0.51 2.02
N ALA A 94 -9.79 1.79 2.11
CA ALA A 94 -8.90 2.27 3.16
C ALA A 94 -9.55 2.16 4.56
N CYS A 95 -10.82 2.51 4.70
CA CYS A 95 -11.58 2.35 5.95
C CYS A 95 -11.69 0.88 6.36
N ASP A 96 -11.91 -0.04 5.42
CA ASP A 96 -11.89 -1.48 5.68
C ASP A 96 -10.51 -1.98 6.08
N GLY A 97 -9.44 -1.37 5.54
CA GLY A 97 -8.08 -1.60 6.02
C GLY A 97 -7.94 -1.31 7.52
N LEU A 98 -8.50 -0.20 7.99
CA LEU A 98 -8.48 0.19 9.40
C LEU A 98 -9.40 -0.69 10.26
N ARG A 99 -10.59 -1.05 9.76
CA ARG A 99 -11.60 -1.81 10.52
C ARG A 99 -11.33 -3.32 10.57
N LEU A 100 -10.95 -3.91 9.44
CA LEU A 100 -10.88 -5.35 9.24
C LEU A 100 -9.45 -5.88 9.25
N LYS A 101 -8.51 -5.12 8.68
CA LYS A 101 -7.13 -5.60 8.47
C LYS A 101 -6.16 -5.14 9.55
N LEU A 102 -6.44 -4.07 10.29
CA LEU A 102 -5.52 -3.56 11.31
C LEU A 102 -5.25 -4.59 12.43
N PRO A 103 -3.99 -4.87 12.81
CA PRO A 103 -3.71 -5.75 13.93
C PRO A 103 -4.27 -5.20 15.24
N LYS A 104 -4.99 -6.03 15.99
CA LYS A 104 -5.55 -5.66 17.30
C LYS A 104 -4.54 -5.96 18.40
N GLY A 105 -3.66 -4.99 18.67
CA GLY A 105 -2.67 -5.04 19.74
C GLY A 105 -1.26 -5.45 19.31
N ASN A 106 -0.31 -5.25 20.23
CA ASN A 106 1.14 -5.38 19.97
C ASN A 106 1.55 -6.77 19.46
N ARG A 107 1.02 -7.82 20.09
CA ARG A 107 1.34 -9.21 19.72
C ARG A 107 0.91 -9.55 18.29
N ALA A 108 -0.29 -9.12 17.90
CA ALA A 108 -0.80 -9.34 16.55
C ALA A 108 0.02 -8.55 15.50
N ALA A 109 0.43 -7.32 15.84
CA ALA A 109 1.28 -6.50 14.97
C ALA A 109 2.66 -7.15 14.77
N MET A 110 3.33 -7.57 15.85
CA MET A 110 4.64 -8.23 15.77
C MET A 110 4.57 -9.56 15.02
N ARG A 111 3.53 -10.38 15.27
CA ARG A 111 3.34 -11.63 14.52
C ARG A 111 3.21 -11.37 13.03
N ARG A 112 2.51 -10.31 12.63
CA ARG A 112 2.38 -9.96 11.22
C ARG A 112 3.71 -9.52 10.62
N GLU A 113 4.48 -8.67 11.30
CA GLU A 113 5.81 -8.27 10.82
C GLU A 113 6.73 -9.48 10.62
N LEU A 114 6.72 -10.42 11.57
CA LEU A 114 7.51 -11.64 11.44
C LEU A 114 7.10 -12.48 10.22
N MET A 115 5.80 -12.62 9.97
CA MET A 115 5.30 -13.37 8.81
C MET A 115 5.61 -12.68 7.48
N ILE A 116 5.60 -11.34 7.45
CA ILE A 116 6.04 -10.58 6.28
C ILE A 116 7.53 -10.85 6.04
N TRP A 117 8.36 -10.74 7.07
CA TRP A 117 9.80 -10.98 6.95
C TRP A 117 10.13 -12.40 6.48
N VAL A 118 9.42 -13.42 7.00
CA VAL A 118 9.58 -14.81 6.54
C VAL A 118 9.23 -14.96 5.07
N ARG A 119 8.13 -14.35 4.62
CA ARG A 119 7.75 -14.36 3.20
C ARG A 119 8.81 -13.68 2.34
N ASP A 120 9.28 -12.50 2.74
CA ASP A 120 10.29 -11.76 1.96
C ASP A 120 11.62 -12.55 1.86
N CYS A 121 11.97 -13.33 2.90
CA CYS A 121 13.11 -14.26 2.84
C CYS A 121 12.87 -15.40 1.85
N ASN A 122 11.67 -15.98 1.83
CA ASN A 122 11.33 -17.03 0.88
C ASN A 122 11.36 -16.52 -0.57
N GLU A 123 10.77 -15.35 -0.83
CA GLU A 123 10.82 -14.68 -2.14
C GLU A 123 12.27 -14.45 -2.58
N SER A 124 13.15 -13.98 -1.67
CA SER A 124 14.57 -13.79 -1.98
C SER A 124 15.29 -15.10 -2.31
N ILE A 125 15.00 -16.19 -1.58
CA ILE A 125 15.60 -17.51 -1.83
C ILE A 125 15.17 -18.04 -3.21
N GLU A 126 13.89 -17.91 -3.56
CA GLU A 126 13.36 -18.30 -4.87
C GLU A 126 14.06 -17.51 -5.98
N GLU A 127 14.20 -16.19 -5.83
CA GLU A 127 14.95 -15.34 -6.78
C GLU A 127 16.42 -15.76 -6.91
N PHE A 128 17.08 -16.12 -5.81
CA PHE A 128 18.47 -16.62 -5.85
C PHE A 128 18.60 -17.97 -6.56
N ASP A 129 17.69 -18.90 -6.31
CA ASP A 129 17.67 -20.20 -6.98
C ASP A 129 17.41 -20.04 -8.49
N GLU A 130 16.52 -19.13 -8.89
CA GLU A 130 16.31 -18.77 -10.29
C GLU A 130 17.58 -18.19 -10.94
N MET A 131 18.30 -17.29 -10.24
CA MET A 131 19.58 -16.76 -10.74
C MET A 131 20.66 -17.83 -10.87
N LEU A 132 20.75 -18.78 -9.93
CA LEU A 132 21.69 -19.89 -10.02
C LEU A 132 21.32 -20.85 -11.17
N ALA A 133 20.03 -21.08 -11.40
CA ALA A 133 19.54 -21.93 -12.48
C ALA A 133 19.82 -21.35 -13.88
N LEU A 134 19.90 -20.03 -14.01
CA LEU A 134 20.33 -19.37 -15.25
C LEU A 134 21.80 -19.66 -15.61
N GLY A 135 22.60 -20.15 -14.65
CA GLY A 135 24.01 -20.45 -14.85
C GLY A 135 24.87 -19.19 -15.07
N PRO A 136 26.19 -19.34 -15.21
CA PRO A 136 27.03 -18.29 -15.77
C PRO A 136 26.46 -17.89 -17.14
N ARG A 137 26.40 -16.60 -17.44
CA ARG A 137 26.21 -16.19 -18.83
C ARG A 137 27.42 -16.68 -19.62
N ASP A 138 27.19 -17.55 -20.59
CA ASP A 138 28.14 -17.80 -21.67
C ASP A 138 28.19 -16.50 -22.50
N ASP A 139 28.82 -15.45 -21.97
CA ASP A 139 29.31 -14.32 -22.76
C ASP A 139 30.75 -14.61 -23.25
N ASP A 140 31.12 -15.90 -23.34
CA ASP A 140 32.33 -16.42 -23.95
C ASP A 140 31.96 -17.17 -25.24
N ASP A 141 31.37 -16.44 -26.19
CA ASP A 141 31.31 -16.80 -27.61
C ASP A 141 32.45 -16.08 -28.36
N ASP A 142 33.65 -16.03 -27.75
CA ASP A 142 34.88 -15.58 -28.39
C ASP A 142 36.03 -16.59 -28.07
N GLU A 143 36.24 -17.45 -29.06
CA GLU A 143 37.51 -18.05 -29.50
C GLU A 143 38.18 -19.15 -28.65
N GLU A 144 38.03 -20.38 -29.17
CA GLU A 144 39.06 -21.41 -29.39
C GLU A 144 40.33 -21.40 -28.50
N GLU A 145 40.50 -22.46 -27.69
CA GLU A 145 41.62 -23.41 -27.82
C GLU A 145 41.55 -24.50 -26.73
N GLU A 146 41.10 -25.70 -27.11
CA GLU A 146 41.36 -26.94 -26.38
C GLU A 146 42.85 -27.33 -26.53
N GLU A 147 43.74 -26.87 -25.64
CA GLU A 147 45.05 -27.51 -25.51
C GLU A 147 44.94 -28.75 -24.60
N GLN A 148 44.72 -29.90 -25.24
CA GLN A 148 45.03 -31.21 -24.67
C GLN A 148 46.54 -31.26 -24.34
N PHE A 149 46.88 -31.14 -23.06
CA PHE A 149 48.21 -31.52 -22.58
C PHE A 149 48.39 -33.03 -22.73
N SER A 150 48.96 -33.45 -23.86
CA SER A 150 49.42 -34.83 -24.05
C SER A 150 50.63 -35.07 -23.16
N GLU A 151 50.60 -36.20 -22.44
CA GLU A 151 51.52 -36.69 -21.41
C GLU A 151 52.92 -37.07 -21.96
N SER A 152 53.45 -36.35 -22.96
CA SER A 152 54.67 -36.71 -23.70
C SER A 152 55.92 -35.89 -23.34
N GLU A 153 55.82 -34.89 -22.46
CA GLU A 153 56.95 -34.04 -22.05
C GLU A 153 57.58 -34.38 -20.69
N MET A 154 57.24 -35.51 -20.07
CA MET A 154 58.02 -36.06 -18.96
C MET A 154 58.99 -37.14 -19.48
N LYS A 155 60.10 -36.71 -20.07
CA LYS A 155 61.30 -37.54 -20.26
C LYS A 155 62.44 -37.03 -19.39
#